data_AF-A0A7W8QFR0-F1
#
_entry.id   AF-A0A7W8QFR0-F1
#
_cell.length_a   1.000
_cell.length_b   1.000
_cell.length_c   1.000
_cell.angle_alpha   90.00
_cell.angle_beta   90.00
_cell.angle_gamma   90.00
#
_symmetry.space_group_name_H-M   'P 1'
#
loop_
_entity.id
_entity.type
_entity.pdbx_description
1 polymer ?
#
loop_
_entity_poly.entity_id
_entity_poly.type
_entity_poly.pdbx_seq_one_letter_code
_entity_poly.pdbx_strand_id
1 'polypeptide(L)'
;MKDLPCKTSQVGIDPGKHAFHLHGQDAAGQAVFRRKVSRKQLIEFFATLHPCTVVMEACAGAHCMARKIAELGHESKLISLQFVRPFVKSNKNDFVDAEAICEAASRPSMRFVTTKTVSQQTLSALHRVRDSLVRDKVCATNQMHGFLLEFGVTLPVGNAVVRRLPVLLAEHSLPPRLVAILERLHAHFKYLSEQIGQIEKELNRQLADDAIAQRLLTTPGVVTITASLLASELGDGKQYRWALSGWARVPVPWTRLCIFDPNRFAEGVPPVQQVGDDYAFAFLRRKLLRQQAFTDAALDARDLCLDQRAHTVAVLNA
;
A
#
# COMPACT_ATOMS: atom_id res chain seq x y z
N MET A 1 -29.15 25.20 -22.14
CA MET A 1 -28.95 24.27 -21.02
C MET A 1 -29.67 22.98 -21.39
N LYS A 2 -28.96 21.87 -21.63
CA LYS A 2 -29.60 20.55 -21.74
C LYS A 2 -30.00 20.13 -20.34
N ASP A 3 -31.22 19.62 -20.19
CA ASP A 3 -31.81 19.20 -18.90
C ASP A 3 -30.81 18.37 -18.09
N LEU A 4 -30.47 18.86 -16.89
CA LEU A 4 -29.69 18.06 -15.98
C LEU A 4 -30.54 16.87 -15.52
N PRO A 5 -29.97 15.66 -15.48
CA PRO A 5 -30.71 14.45 -15.15
C PRO A 5 -31.08 14.42 -13.66
N CYS A 6 -32.20 15.07 -13.31
CA CYS A 6 -32.78 15.24 -11.98
C CYS A 6 -33.00 13.92 -11.18
N LYS A 7 -32.83 12.76 -11.82
CA LYS A 7 -32.99 11.42 -11.20
C LYS A 7 -31.68 10.66 -10.98
N THR A 8 -30.50 11.25 -11.22
CA THR A 8 -29.23 10.51 -11.07
C THR A 8 -28.91 10.26 -9.60
N SER A 9 -28.93 8.99 -9.17
CA SER A 9 -28.59 8.60 -7.80
C SER A 9 -27.09 8.34 -7.64
N GLN A 10 -26.47 7.78 -8.67
CA GLN A 10 -25.09 7.34 -8.65
C GLN A 10 -24.40 7.59 -10.00
N VAL A 11 -23.13 7.97 -9.96
CA VAL A 11 -22.29 8.15 -11.16
C VAL A 11 -21.01 7.34 -11.03
N GLY A 12 -20.82 6.39 -11.93
CA GLY A 12 -19.58 5.64 -12.12
C GLY A 12 -18.63 6.43 -13.03
N ILE A 13 -17.36 6.51 -12.65
CA ILE A 13 -16.32 7.16 -13.45
C ILE A 13 -15.22 6.14 -13.73
N ASP A 14 -14.94 5.93 -15.00
CA ASP A 14 -13.68 5.35 -15.44
C ASP A 14 -12.67 6.48 -15.76
N PRO A 15 -11.65 6.68 -14.92
CA PRO A 15 -10.70 7.77 -15.07
C PRO A 15 -9.53 7.42 -16.00
N GLY A 16 -9.41 8.16 -17.11
CA GLY A 16 -8.22 8.16 -17.95
C GLY A 16 -7.26 9.32 -17.65
N LYS A 17 -6.11 9.34 -18.33
CA LYS A 17 -5.11 10.42 -18.18
C LYS A 17 -5.66 11.80 -18.57
N HIS A 18 -6.44 11.86 -19.64
CA HIS A 18 -6.95 13.11 -20.23
C HIS A 18 -8.47 13.16 -20.39
N ALA A 19 -9.14 12.02 -20.38
CA ALA A 19 -10.58 11.90 -20.54
C ALA A 19 -11.16 10.99 -19.46
N PHE A 20 -12.39 11.29 -19.05
CA PHE A 20 -13.15 10.55 -18.04
C PHE A 20 -14.44 10.08 -18.69
N HIS A 21 -14.78 8.81 -18.50
CA HIS A 21 -16.05 8.25 -18.98
C HIS A 21 -16.99 8.12 -17.80
N LEU A 22 -18.14 8.77 -17.92
CA LEU A 22 -19.18 8.83 -16.91
C LEU A 22 -20.33 7.90 -17.31
N HIS A 23 -20.82 7.16 -16.34
CA HIS A 23 -22.06 6.42 -16.39
C HIS A 23 -22.94 6.86 -15.22
N GLY A 24 -24.05 7.54 -15.50
CA GLY A 24 -25.02 7.92 -14.47
C GLY A 24 -26.20 6.96 -14.46
N GLN A 25 -26.63 6.53 -13.27
CA GLN A 25 -27.80 5.68 -13.06
C GLN A 25 -28.77 6.28 -12.04
N ASP A 26 -30.04 5.89 -12.12
CA ASP A 26 -31.08 6.27 -11.16
C ASP A 26 -31.08 5.35 -9.92
N ALA A 27 -32.03 5.54 -9.00
CA ALA A 27 -32.13 4.73 -7.78
C ALA A 27 -32.47 3.25 -8.06
N ALA A 28 -33.04 2.92 -9.23
CA ALA A 28 -33.32 1.56 -9.64
C ALA A 28 -32.12 0.90 -10.36
N GLY A 29 -31.01 1.62 -10.54
CA GLY A 29 -29.84 1.16 -11.29
C GLY A 29 -30.01 1.28 -12.81
N GLN A 30 -31.03 1.98 -13.28
CA GLN A 30 -31.24 2.18 -14.71
C GLN A 30 -30.34 3.31 -15.22
N ALA A 31 -29.66 3.08 -16.35
CA ALA A 31 -28.78 4.06 -16.96
C ALA A 31 -29.56 5.32 -17.40
N VAL A 32 -29.13 6.49 -16.91
CA VAL A 32 -29.72 7.81 -17.20
C VAL A 32 -28.89 8.56 -18.24
N PHE A 33 -27.55 8.48 -18.15
CA PHE A 33 -26.67 9.10 -19.13
C PHE A 33 -25.32 8.40 -19.24
N ARG A 34 -24.66 8.60 -20.38
CA ARG A 34 -23.25 8.30 -20.58
C ARG A 34 -22.56 9.52 -21.18
N ARG A 35 -21.41 9.92 -20.64
CA ARG A 35 -20.69 11.11 -21.11
C ARG A 35 -19.19 10.95 -21.03
N LYS A 36 -18.48 11.34 -22.09
CA LYS A 36 -17.03 11.53 -22.06
C LYS A 36 -16.72 12.99 -21.80
N VAL A 37 -15.87 13.28 -20.81
CA VAL A 37 -15.51 14.65 -20.41
C VAL A 37 -14.01 14.81 -20.19
N SER A 38 -13.50 16.02 -20.41
CA SER A 38 -12.17 16.42 -19.93
C SER A 38 -12.19 16.67 -18.42
N ARG A 39 -11.02 16.82 -17.80
CA ARG A 39 -10.93 17.16 -16.36
C ARG A 39 -11.68 18.46 -16.01
N LYS A 40 -11.56 19.50 -16.84
CA LYS A 40 -12.24 20.78 -16.60
C LYS A 40 -13.76 20.61 -16.67
N GLN A 41 -14.23 19.93 -17.71
CA GLN A 41 -15.65 19.64 -17.93
C GLN A 41 -16.22 18.73 -16.84
N LEU A 42 -15.42 17.83 -16.26
CA LEU A 42 -15.83 16.98 -15.14
C LEU A 42 -16.18 17.81 -13.90
N ILE A 43 -15.31 18.76 -13.55
CA ILE A 43 -15.53 19.65 -12.41
C ILE A 43 -16.73 20.56 -12.65
N GLU A 44 -16.85 21.15 -13.84
CA GLU A 44 -18.01 21.95 -14.24
C GLU A 44 -19.32 21.14 -14.20
N PHE A 45 -19.25 19.87 -14.60
CA PHE A 45 -20.38 18.96 -14.57
C PHE A 45 -20.85 18.69 -13.14
N PHE A 46 -19.95 18.29 -12.24
CA PHE A 46 -20.31 18.04 -10.84
C PHE A 46 -20.67 19.33 -10.08
N ALA A 47 -20.11 20.49 -10.44
CA ALA A 47 -20.53 21.76 -9.84
C ALA A 47 -21.99 22.14 -10.15
N THR A 48 -22.58 21.56 -11.19
CA THR A 48 -23.97 21.84 -11.59
C THR A 48 -24.92 20.68 -11.29
N LEU A 49 -24.40 19.45 -11.19
CA LEU A 49 -25.18 18.27 -10.85
C LEU A 49 -25.64 18.31 -9.40
N HIS A 50 -26.86 17.84 -9.13
CA HIS A 50 -27.33 17.70 -7.75
C HIS A 50 -26.48 16.66 -6.98
N PRO A 51 -26.40 16.78 -5.64
CA PRO A 51 -25.67 15.82 -4.81
C PRO A 51 -26.08 14.37 -5.10
N CYS A 52 -25.08 13.50 -5.29
CA CYS A 52 -25.25 12.09 -5.61
C CYS A 52 -24.02 11.30 -5.18
N THR A 53 -24.08 9.97 -5.23
CA THR A 53 -22.92 9.12 -4.94
C THR A 53 -22.06 8.98 -6.19
N VAL A 54 -20.78 9.33 -6.11
CA VAL A 54 -19.82 9.19 -7.20
C VAL A 54 -18.82 8.09 -6.88
N VAL A 55 -18.71 7.13 -7.77
CA VAL A 55 -17.90 5.93 -7.58
C VAL A 55 -16.80 5.86 -8.63
N MET A 56 -15.57 5.57 -8.20
CA MET A 56 -14.42 5.45 -9.09
C MET A 56 -13.56 4.24 -8.72
N GLU A 57 -12.82 3.71 -9.68
CA GLU A 57 -11.74 2.77 -9.37
C GLU A 57 -10.63 3.48 -8.57
N ALA A 58 -10.13 2.81 -7.54
CA ALA A 58 -8.98 3.24 -6.76
C ALA A 58 -7.68 3.12 -7.58
N CYS A 59 -7.43 4.10 -8.44
CA CYS A 59 -6.28 4.17 -9.32
C CYS A 59 -5.51 5.50 -9.18
N ALA A 60 -4.52 5.71 -10.04
CA ALA A 60 -3.72 6.94 -10.05
C ALA A 60 -4.61 8.17 -10.34
N GLY A 61 -4.64 9.11 -9.41
CA GLY A 61 -5.45 10.32 -9.52
C GLY A 61 -6.86 10.22 -8.91
N ALA A 62 -7.35 9.02 -8.61
CA ALA A 62 -8.67 8.81 -8.04
C ALA A 62 -8.86 9.49 -6.68
N HIS A 63 -7.87 9.40 -5.77
CA HIS A 63 -7.95 10.08 -4.47
C HIS A 63 -8.04 11.62 -4.59
N CYS A 64 -7.30 12.21 -5.54
CA CYS A 64 -7.38 13.65 -5.79
C CYS A 64 -8.76 14.03 -6.32
N MET A 65 -9.28 13.24 -7.25
CA MET A 65 -10.61 13.45 -7.81
C MET A 65 -11.70 13.28 -6.75
N ALA A 66 -11.59 12.26 -5.90
CA ALA A 66 -12.56 11.95 -4.85
C ALA A 66 -12.70 13.11 -3.87
N ARG A 67 -11.59 13.72 -3.45
CA ARG A 67 -11.62 14.92 -2.61
C ARG A 67 -12.30 16.10 -3.30
N LYS A 68 -11.95 16.38 -4.56
CA LYS A 68 -12.58 17.48 -5.32
C LYS A 68 -14.08 17.28 -5.51
N ILE A 69 -14.51 16.06 -5.77
CA ILE A 69 -15.93 15.72 -5.93
C ILE A 69 -16.66 15.84 -4.58
N ALA A 70 -16.02 15.46 -3.48
CA ALA A 70 -16.56 15.66 -2.14
C ALA A 70 -16.68 17.15 -1.77
N GLU A 71 -15.71 17.99 -2.15
CA GLU A 71 -15.76 19.45 -1.98
C GLU A 71 -16.94 20.10 -2.73
N LEU A 72 -17.39 19.48 -3.82
CA LEU A 72 -18.58 19.90 -4.58
C LEU A 72 -19.90 19.39 -3.99
N GLY A 73 -19.87 18.70 -2.84
CA GLY A 73 -21.07 18.24 -2.12
C GLY A 73 -21.56 16.84 -2.49
N HIS A 74 -20.79 16.07 -3.26
CA HIS A 74 -21.13 14.67 -3.60
C HIS A 74 -20.51 13.67 -2.61
N GLU A 75 -21.16 12.51 -2.45
CA GLU A 75 -20.55 11.41 -1.70
C GLU A 75 -19.57 10.66 -2.60
N SER A 76 -18.26 10.71 -2.33
CA SER A 76 -17.27 10.00 -3.16
C SER A 76 -16.85 8.66 -2.55
N LYS A 77 -16.90 7.61 -3.38
CA LYS A 77 -16.52 6.23 -3.02
C LYS A 77 -15.47 5.70 -3.99
N LEU A 78 -14.43 5.05 -3.47
CA LEU A 78 -13.40 4.40 -4.28
C LEU A 78 -13.52 2.88 -4.16
N ILE A 79 -13.41 2.13 -5.26
CA ILE A 79 -13.49 0.67 -5.28
C ILE A 79 -12.19 0.08 -5.83
N SER A 80 -11.69 -0.99 -5.22
CA SER A 80 -10.54 -1.73 -5.77
C SER A 80 -10.92 -2.44 -7.08
N LEU A 81 -10.07 -2.38 -8.09
CA LEU A 81 -10.27 -3.06 -9.38
C LEU A 81 -10.63 -4.54 -9.25
N GLN A 82 -10.09 -5.23 -8.23
CA GLN A 82 -10.39 -6.64 -8.00
C GLN A 82 -11.88 -6.92 -7.76
N PHE A 83 -12.61 -5.95 -7.22
CA PHE A 83 -14.05 -6.05 -6.98
C PHE A 83 -14.88 -5.56 -8.17
N VAL A 84 -14.30 -4.76 -9.07
CA VAL A 84 -14.97 -4.28 -10.29
C VAL A 84 -14.91 -5.31 -11.40
N ARG A 85 -13.78 -6.01 -11.55
CA ARG A 85 -13.53 -7.00 -12.63
C ARG A 85 -14.67 -8.02 -12.85
N PRO A 86 -15.29 -8.61 -11.82
CA PRO A 86 -16.39 -9.57 -12.02
C PRO A 86 -17.65 -8.96 -12.68
N PHE A 87 -17.79 -7.64 -12.71
CA PHE A 87 -18.95 -6.93 -13.24
C PHE A 87 -18.74 -6.42 -14.68
N VAL A 88 -17.56 -6.64 -15.27
CA VAL A 88 -17.29 -6.28 -16.67
C VAL A 88 -17.93 -7.33 -17.58
N LYS A 89 -18.99 -6.94 -18.29
CA LYS A 89 -19.85 -7.86 -19.06
C LYS A 89 -19.33 -8.22 -20.46
N SER A 90 -18.39 -7.44 -21.00
CA SER A 90 -17.95 -7.57 -22.41
C SER A 90 -16.51 -7.10 -22.62
N ASN A 91 -16.08 -7.00 -23.88
CA ASN A 91 -14.77 -6.50 -24.25
C ASN A 91 -14.49 -5.09 -23.69
N LYS A 92 -13.21 -4.76 -23.58
CA LYS A 92 -12.71 -3.51 -22.99
C LYS A 92 -13.35 -2.29 -23.66
N ASN A 93 -14.06 -1.50 -22.87
CA ASN A 93 -14.64 -0.23 -23.26
C ASN A 93 -14.81 0.62 -21.99
N ASP A 94 -14.25 1.83 -21.98
CA ASP A 94 -14.25 2.73 -20.84
C ASP A 94 -15.67 3.05 -20.30
N PHE A 95 -16.71 3.05 -21.15
CA PHE A 95 -18.10 3.20 -20.69
C PHE A 95 -18.67 1.94 -20.03
N VAL A 96 -18.22 0.76 -20.47
CA VAL A 96 -18.58 -0.51 -19.84
C VAL A 96 -17.86 -0.63 -18.49
N ASP A 97 -16.62 -0.15 -18.40
CA ASP A 97 -15.87 -0.10 -17.15
C ASP A 97 -16.55 0.86 -16.14
N ALA A 98 -16.99 2.05 -16.59
CA ALA A 98 -17.76 2.97 -15.75
C ALA A 98 -19.10 2.38 -15.27
N GLU A 99 -19.81 1.62 -16.10
CA GLU A 99 -21.02 0.89 -15.70
C GLU A 99 -20.71 -0.22 -14.68
N ALA A 100 -19.65 -0.99 -14.91
CA ALA A 100 -19.23 -2.07 -14.01
C ALA A 100 -18.85 -1.54 -12.62
N ILE A 101 -18.26 -0.33 -12.53
CA ILE A 101 -17.98 0.35 -11.26
C ILE A 101 -19.29 0.66 -10.52
N CYS A 102 -20.29 1.19 -11.22
CA CYS A 102 -21.63 1.46 -10.67
C CYS A 102 -22.31 0.19 -10.17
N GLU A 103 -22.30 -0.86 -10.98
CA GLU A 103 -22.89 -2.16 -10.63
C GLU A 103 -22.21 -2.74 -9.38
N ALA A 104 -20.88 -2.75 -9.35
CA ALA A 104 -20.11 -3.20 -8.20
C ALA A 104 -20.48 -2.42 -6.92
N ALA A 105 -20.56 -1.09 -7.02
CA ALA A 105 -20.89 -0.22 -5.89
C ALA A 105 -22.30 -0.43 -5.33
N SER A 106 -23.23 -0.88 -6.17
CA SER A 106 -24.61 -1.15 -5.77
C SER A 106 -24.76 -2.34 -4.82
N ARG A 107 -23.74 -3.21 -4.73
CA ARG A 107 -23.80 -4.41 -3.89
C ARG A 107 -23.76 -4.04 -2.40
N PRO A 108 -24.71 -4.48 -1.56
CA PRO A 108 -24.76 -4.11 -0.14
C PRO A 108 -23.51 -4.50 0.66
N SER A 109 -22.84 -5.59 0.26
CA SER A 109 -21.61 -6.08 0.91
C SER A 109 -20.33 -5.49 0.31
N MET A 110 -20.42 -4.48 -0.55
CA MET A 110 -19.26 -3.91 -1.24
C MET A 110 -18.32 -3.20 -0.25
N ARG A 111 -17.01 -3.35 -0.49
CA ARG A 111 -15.96 -2.70 0.31
C ARG A 111 -15.33 -1.57 -0.49
N PHE A 112 -15.19 -0.44 0.16
CA PHE A 112 -14.64 0.77 -0.44
C PHE A 112 -13.26 1.08 0.14
N VAL A 113 -12.41 1.68 -0.69
CA VAL A 113 -11.10 2.20 -0.29
C VAL A 113 -11.30 3.59 0.29
N THR A 114 -10.77 3.83 1.49
CA THR A 114 -10.81 5.16 2.11
C THR A 114 -10.04 6.18 1.25
N THR A 115 -10.66 7.33 1.00
CA THR A 115 -10.00 8.44 0.30
C THR A 115 -8.87 9.00 1.16
N LYS A 116 -7.63 8.83 0.70
CA LYS A 116 -6.44 9.36 1.39
C LYS A 116 -6.47 10.89 1.44
N THR A 117 -6.00 11.46 2.55
CA THR A 117 -5.70 12.89 2.65
C THR A 117 -4.47 13.24 1.82
N VAL A 118 -4.23 14.54 1.59
CA VAL A 118 -3.01 15.00 0.91
C VAL A 118 -1.77 14.56 1.66
N SER A 119 -1.75 14.71 3.00
CA SER A 119 -0.63 14.27 3.84
C SER A 119 -0.37 12.77 3.70
N GLN A 120 -1.41 11.92 3.77
CA GLN A 120 -1.28 10.47 3.58
C GLN A 120 -0.77 10.09 2.18
N GLN A 121 -1.18 10.81 1.13
CA GLN A 121 -0.67 10.59 -0.22
C GLN A 121 0.80 10.98 -0.36
N THR A 122 1.22 12.10 0.27
CA THR A 122 2.62 12.51 0.33
C THR A 122 3.47 11.48 1.06
N LEU A 123 2.98 10.97 2.20
CA LEU A 123 3.63 9.92 2.97
C LEU A 123 3.79 8.62 2.15
N SER A 124 2.71 8.21 1.47
CA SER A 124 2.73 7.07 0.54
C SER A 124 3.73 7.27 -0.61
N ALA A 125 3.95 8.51 -1.06
CA ALA A 125 4.93 8.82 -2.10
C ALA A 125 6.36 8.73 -1.57
N LEU A 126 6.63 9.27 -0.38
CA LEU A 126 7.94 9.17 0.29
C LEU A 126 8.36 7.71 0.48
N HIS A 127 7.46 6.84 0.95
CA HIS A 127 7.71 5.41 1.06
C HIS A 127 8.08 4.77 -0.28
N ARG A 128 7.31 5.05 -1.34
CA ARG A 128 7.58 4.50 -2.67
C ARG A 128 8.93 4.95 -3.24
N VAL A 129 9.32 6.20 -3.01
CA VAL A 129 10.64 6.70 -3.41
C VAL A 129 11.74 6.03 -2.60
N ARG A 130 11.61 5.94 -1.27
CA ARG A 130 12.54 5.22 -0.41
C ARG A 130 12.74 3.77 -0.87
N ASP A 131 11.65 3.05 -1.14
CA ASP A 131 11.72 1.65 -1.58
C ASP A 131 12.44 1.52 -2.93
N SER A 132 12.27 2.50 -3.84
CA SER A 132 13.04 2.55 -5.08
C SER A 132 14.53 2.74 -4.82
N LEU A 133 14.90 3.74 -4.03
CA LEU A 133 16.31 4.01 -3.71
C LEU A 133 16.99 2.84 -2.98
N VAL A 134 16.26 2.14 -2.11
CA VAL A 134 16.78 0.94 -1.44
C VAL A 134 17.04 -0.17 -2.46
N ARG A 135 16.13 -0.41 -3.42
CA ARG A 135 16.35 -1.38 -4.50
C ARG A 135 17.56 -0.99 -5.35
N ASP A 136 17.67 0.27 -5.73
CA ASP A 136 18.79 0.77 -6.53
C ASP A 136 20.12 0.63 -5.77
N LYS A 137 20.11 0.86 -4.44
CA LYS A 137 21.29 0.69 -3.58
C LYS A 137 21.73 -0.77 -3.53
N VAL A 138 20.79 -1.70 -3.39
CA VAL A 138 21.09 -3.15 -3.43
C VAL A 138 21.61 -3.55 -4.81
N CYS A 139 21.01 -3.01 -5.89
CA CYS A 139 21.46 -3.26 -7.26
C CYS A 139 22.91 -2.80 -7.46
N ALA A 140 23.27 -1.60 -7.01
CA ALA A 140 24.65 -1.09 -7.08
C ALA A 140 25.63 -1.99 -6.32
N THR A 141 25.29 -2.42 -5.10
CA THR A 141 26.10 -3.36 -4.32
C THR A 141 26.29 -4.69 -5.05
N ASN A 142 25.22 -5.25 -5.63
CA ASN A 142 25.29 -6.52 -6.36
C ASN A 142 26.12 -6.40 -7.64
N GLN A 143 26.06 -5.27 -8.35
CA GLN A 143 26.92 -5.01 -9.50
C GLN A 143 28.40 -4.99 -9.12
N MET A 144 28.75 -4.32 -8.00
CA MET A 144 30.12 -4.32 -7.50
C MET A 144 30.61 -5.73 -7.17
N HIS A 145 29.77 -6.55 -6.52
CA HIS A 145 30.09 -7.97 -6.26
C HIS A 145 30.28 -8.77 -7.54
N GLY A 146 29.37 -8.62 -8.51
CA GLY A 146 29.46 -9.32 -9.79
C GLY A 146 30.74 -8.99 -10.55
N PHE A 147 31.08 -7.70 -10.66
CA PHE A 147 32.31 -7.27 -11.31
C PHE A 147 33.55 -7.75 -10.57
N LEU A 148 33.60 -7.70 -9.24
CA LEU A 148 34.76 -8.21 -8.50
C LEU A 148 34.93 -9.73 -8.68
N LEU A 149 33.82 -10.47 -8.74
CA LEU A 149 33.83 -11.92 -8.95
C LEU A 149 34.39 -12.31 -10.33
N GLU A 150 34.10 -11.54 -11.38
CA GLU A 150 34.68 -11.75 -12.73
C GLU A 150 36.21 -11.67 -12.74
N PHE A 151 36.79 -10.94 -11.78
CA PHE A 151 38.25 -10.80 -11.61
C PHE A 151 38.79 -11.62 -10.43
N GLY A 152 38.04 -12.62 -9.95
CA GLY A 152 38.48 -13.57 -8.92
C GLY A 152 38.48 -13.02 -7.49
N VAL A 153 37.92 -11.83 -7.25
CA VAL A 153 37.83 -11.22 -5.93
C VAL A 153 36.49 -11.57 -5.29
N THR A 154 36.52 -12.39 -4.23
CA THR A 154 35.32 -12.80 -3.50
C THR A 154 35.18 -12.06 -2.18
N LEU A 155 33.95 -11.63 -1.85
CA LEU A 155 33.64 -10.90 -0.62
C LEU A 155 32.39 -11.46 0.05
N PRO A 156 32.26 -11.27 1.39
CA PRO A 156 31.01 -11.56 2.08
C PRO A 156 29.84 -10.76 1.51
N VAL A 157 28.66 -11.38 1.48
CA VAL A 157 27.42 -10.76 0.99
C VAL A 157 27.12 -9.47 1.77
N GLY A 158 26.51 -8.50 1.07
CA GLY A 158 26.05 -7.24 1.66
C GLY A 158 27.05 -6.10 1.51
N ASN A 159 27.05 -5.17 2.47
CA ASN A 159 27.76 -3.88 2.36
C ASN A 159 29.28 -3.98 2.59
N ALA A 160 29.84 -5.18 2.74
CA ALA A 160 31.28 -5.39 2.92
C ALA A 160 32.08 -4.81 1.73
N VAL A 161 31.58 -5.00 0.51
CA VAL A 161 32.20 -4.46 -0.71
C VAL A 161 32.34 -2.95 -0.71
N VAL A 162 31.33 -2.24 -0.18
CA VAL A 162 31.38 -0.78 -0.09
C VAL A 162 32.42 -0.34 0.93
N ARG A 163 32.42 -0.94 2.12
CA ARG A 163 33.35 -0.56 3.20
C ARG A 163 34.79 -0.88 2.86
N ARG A 164 35.02 -2.01 2.20
CA ARG A 164 36.36 -2.53 1.91
C ARG A 164 36.91 -2.07 0.57
N LEU A 165 36.13 -1.42 -0.30
CA LEU A 165 36.60 -1.06 -1.63
C LEU A 165 37.98 -0.38 -1.64
N PRO A 166 38.27 0.65 -0.81
CA PRO A 166 39.58 1.29 -0.82
C PRO A 166 40.73 0.33 -0.51
N VAL A 167 40.51 -0.61 0.41
CA VAL A 167 41.48 -1.64 0.79
C VAL A 167 41.66 -2.65 -0.34
N LEU A 168 40.55 -3.09 -0.95
CA LEU A 168 40.57 -4.06 -2.05
C LEU A 168 41.28 -3.53 -3.29
N LEU A 169 41.10 -2.24 -3.60
CA LEU A 169 41.79 -1.58 -4.71
C LEU A 169 43.32 -1.48 -4.47
N ALA A 170 43.76 -1.52 -3.21
CA ALA A 170 45.18 -1.56 -2.84
C ALA A 170 45.74 -2.98 -2.78
N GLU A 171 44.94 -3.97 -2.37
CA GLU A 171 45.33 -5.39 -2.25
C GLU A 171 45.37 -6.12 -3.61
N HIS A 172 44.53 -5.70 -4.57
CA HIS A 172 44.38 -6.38 -5.86
C HIS A 172 44.84 -5.51 -7.01
N SER A 173 45.66 -6.07 -7.91
CA SER A 173 46.06 -5.42 -9.17
C SER A 173 44.93 -5.55 -10.20
N LEU A 174 43.89 -4.72 -10.05
CA LEU A 174 42.74 -4.67 -10.96
C LEU A 174 43.02 -3.74 -12.16
N PRO A 175 42.41 -4.01 -13.34
CA PRO A 175 42.56 -3.12 -14.49
C PRO A 175 42.08 -1.68 -14.18
N PRO A 176 42.81 -0.62 -14.57
CA PRO A 176 42.45 0.76 -14.25
C PRO A 176 41.04 1.17 -14.67
N ARG A 177 40.54 0.62 -15.79
CA ARG A 177 39.17 0.86 -16.27
C ARG A 177 38.11 0.26 -15.33
N LEU A 178 38.39 -0.93 -14.78
CA LEU A 178 37.51 -1.57 -13.81
C LEU A 178 37.49 -0.78 -12.50
N VAL A 179 38.65 -0.31 -12.03
CA VAL A 179 38.75 0.54 -10.84
C VAL A 179 37.84 1.77 -10.98
N ALA A 180 37.91 2.47 -12.10
CA ALA A 180 37.05 3.63 -12.37
C ALA A 180 35.55 3.27 -12.37
N ILE A 181 35.15 2.09 -12.86
CA ILE A 181 33.75 1.63 -12.80
C ILE A 181 33.32 1.36 -11.36
N LEU A 182 34.16 0.67 -10.58
CA LEU A 182 33.89 0.35 -9.17
C LEU A 182 33.80 1.62 -8.31
N GLU A 183 34.65 2.60 -8.56
CA GLU A 183 34.60 3.90 -7.89
C GLU A 183 33.31 4.67 -8.21
N ARG A 184 32.85 4.63 -9.47
CA ARG A 184 31.56 5.22 -9.88
C ARG A 184 30.39 4.55 -9.18
N LEU A 185 30.36 3.22 -9.10
CA LEU A 185 29.33 2.47 -8.37
C LEU A 185 29.37 2.77 -6.86
N HIS A 186 30.56 2.87 -6.28
CA HIS A 186 30.72 3.25 -4.88
C HIS A 186 30.18 4.66 -4.61
N ALA A 187 30.52 5.64 -5.46
CA ALA A 187 30.00 7.00 -5.35
C ALA A 187 28.46 7.02 -5.46
N HIS A 188 27.91 6.24 -6.38
CA HIS A 188 26.46 6.10 -6.53
C HIS A 188 25.81 5.48 -5.28
N PHE A 189 26.41 4.42 -4.70
CA PHE A 189 25.94 3.85 -3.44
C PHE A 189 25.91 4.87 -2.29
N LYS A 190 26.96 5.71 -2.18
CA LYS A 190 27.03 6.77 -1.17
C LYS A 190 25.91 7.79 -1.36
N TYR A 191 25.72 8.25 -2.59
CA TYR A 191 24.61 9.15 -2.94
C TYR A 191 23.25 8.56 -2.57
N LEU A 192 22.97 7.31 -2.97
CA LEU A 192 21.72 6.63 -2.63
C LEU A 192 21.52 6.50 -1.11
N SER A 193 22.58 6.19 -0.37
CA SER A 193 22.52 6.08 1.10
C SER A 193 22.18 7.41 1.75
N GLU A 194 22.75 8.51 1.26
CA GLU A 194 22.42 9.86 1.71
C GLU A 194 20.96 10.22 1.42
N GLN A 195 20.49 9.97 0.18
CA GLN A 195 19.10 10.24 -0.20
C GLN A 195 18.09 9.44 0.62
N ILE A 196 18.38 8.16 0.91
CA ILE A 196 17.56 7.34 1.81
C ILE A 196 17.52 7.97 3.20
N GLY A 197 18.67 8.39 3.75
CA GLY A 197 18.73 9.05 5.06
C GLY A 197 17.96 10.37 5.12
N GLN A 198 17.96 11.15 4.03
CA GLN A 198 17.17 12.38 3.93
C GLN A 198 15.66 12.09 3.94
N ILE A 199 15.21 11.08 3.18
CA ILE A 199 13.80 10.66 3.17
C ILE A 199 13.38 10.12 4.54
N GLU A 200 14.21 9.30 5.19
CA GLU A 200 13.90 8.77 6.52
C GLU A 200 13.80 9.88 7.58
N LYS A 201 14.61 10.94 7.48
CA LYS A 201 14.46 12.14 8.32
C LYS A 201 13.13 12.86 8.07
N GLU A 202 12.72 13.00 6.82
CA GLU A 202 11.43 13.61 6.47
C GLU A 202 10.25 12.76 6.96
N LEU A 203 10.33 11.43 6.81
CA LEU A 203 9.33 10.50 7.36
C LEU A 203 9.19 10.66 8.88
N ASN A 204 10.31 10.71 9.61
CA ASN A 204 10.31 10.93 11.06
C ASN A 204 9.66 12.27 11.45
N ARG A 205 9.92 13.34 10.69
CA ARG A 205 9.34 14.66 10.94
C ARG A 205 7.81 14.64 10.76
N GLN A 206 7.33 14.12 9.64
CA GLN A 206 5.88 14.02 9.39
C GLN A 206 5.17 13.12 10.41
N LEU A 207 5.86 12.08 10.88
CA LEU A 207 5.34 11.19 11.90
C LEU A 207 5.23 11.86 13.29
N ALA A 208 6.10 12.83 13.60
CA ALA A 208 6.04 13.57 14.85
C ALA A 208 4.74 14.39 14.98
N ASP A 209 4.20 14.85 13.85
CA ASP A 209 2.99 15.67 13.79
C ASP A 209 1.69 14.83 13.65
N ASP A 210 1.80 13.52 13.45
CA ASP A 210 0.66 12.62 13.23
C ASP A 210 0.29 11.82 14.49
N ALA A 211 -0.83 12.19 15.11
CA ALA A 211 -1.35 11.54 16.32
C ALA A 211 -1.65 10.04 16.13
N ILE A 212 -2.06 9.60 14.93
CA ILE A 212 -2.29 8.17 14.64
C ILE A 212 -0.94 7.46 14.64
N ALA A 213 0.05 8.06 14.00
CA ALA A 213 1.38 7.47 13.88
C ALA A 213 2.11 7.40 15.23
N GLN A 214 1.93 8.39 16.11
CA GLN A 214 2.42 8.36 17.50
C GLN A 214 1.78 7.22 18.30
N ARG A 215 0.48 6.98 18.14
CA ARG A 215 -0.20 5.83 18.76
C ARG A 215 0.32 4.49 18.21
N LEU A 216 0.66 4.43 16.93
CA LEU A 216 1.23 3.22 16.35
C LEU A 216 2.63 2.93 16.93
N LEU A 217 3.44 3.95 17.21
CA LEU A 217 4.76 3.80 17.83
C LEU A 217 4.73 3.25 19.26
N THR A 218 3.64 3.39 20.00
CA THR A 218 3.53 2.79 21.34
C THR A 218 3.36 1.28 21.29
N THR A 219 3.05 0.72 20.11
CA THR A 219 2.89 -0.72 19.92
C THR A 219 4.27 -1.40 19.84
N PRO A 220 4.55 -2.40 20.70
CA PRO A 220 5.82 -3.12 20.67
C PRO A 220 6.13 -3.69 19.27
N GLY A 221 7.35 -3.46 18.79
CA GLY A 221 7.81 -3.94 17.48
C GLY A 221 7.38 -3.08 16.29
N VAL A 222 6.58 -2.02 16.49
CA VAL A 222 6.27 -1.02 15.45
C VAL A 222 7.33 0.08 15.50
N VAL A 223 8.12 0.17 14.42
CA VAL A 223 9.14 1.22 14.23
C VAL A 223 8.63 2.32 13.31
N THR A 224 9.31 3.47 13.25
CA THR A 224 8.89 4.65 12.49
C THR A 224 8.44 4.33 11.06
N ILE A 225 9.25 3.58 10.31
CA ILE A 225 8.94 3.24 8.90
C ILE A 225 7.64 2.43 8.81
N THR A 226 7.40 1.53 9.76
CA THR A 226 6.18 0.72 9.82
C THR A 226 4.98 1.59 10.25
N ALA A 227 5.15 2.42 11.27
CA ALA A 227 4.12 3.32 11.79
C ALA A 227 3.66 4.33 10.72
N SER A 228 4.59 4.99 10.02
CA SER A 228 4.26 5.96 8.97
C SER A 228 3.54 5.30 7.80
N LEU A 229 3.96 4.08 7.45
CA LEU A 229 3.35 3.36 6.35
C LEU A 229 1.93 2.94 6.68
N LEU A 230 1.70 2.47 7.90
CA LEU A 230 0.36 2.15 8.40
C LEU A 230 -0.53 3.38 8.48
N ALA A 231 -0.04 4.51 8.98
CA ALA A 231 -0.78 5.77 9.00
C ALA A 231 -1.18 6.23 7.58
N SER A 232 -0.32 5.96 6.58
CA SER A 232 -0.57 6.31 5.18
C SER A 232 -1.59 5.41 4.48
N GLU A 233 -1.71 4.15 4.89
CA GLU A 233 -2.57 3.14 4.24
C GLU A 233 -3.89 2.88 4.99
N LEU A 234 -3.88 2.93 6.33
CA LEU A 234 -5.03 2.48 7.12
C LEU A 234 -6.11 3.56 7.32
N GLY A 235 -5.78 4.84 7.16
CA GLY A 235 -6.73 5.92 7.39
C GLY A 235 -7.20 5.94 8.85
N ASP A 236 -8.52 6.02 9.06
CA ASP A 236 -9.16 5.98 10.38
C ASP A 236 -9.36 4.56 10.93
N GLY A 237 -8.87 3.53 10.21
CA GLY A 237 -8.89 2.13 10.64
C GLY A 237 -10.28 1.47 10.67
N LYS A 238 -11.39 2.20 10.48
CA LYS A 238 -12.77 1.68 10.63
C LYS A 238 -13.08 0.55 9.67
N GLN A 239 -12.48 0.59 8.48
CA GLN A 239 -12.59 -0.45 7.45
C GLN A 239 -12.02 -1.82 7.90
N TYR A 240 -11.21 -1.87 8.95
CA TYR A 240 -10.60 -3.09 9.50
C TYR A 240 -11.27 -3.58 10.78
N ARG A 241 -12.37 -2.95 11.24
CA ARG A 241 -13.08 -3.30 12.48
C ARG A 241 -13.47 -4.79 12.60
N TRP A 242 -13.67 -5.47 11.47
CA TRP A 242 -14.11 -6.86 11.41
C TRP A 242 -13.06 -7.80 10.79
N ALA A 243 -11.83 -7.31 10.61
CA ALA A 243 -10.75 -8.11 10.06
C ALA A 243 -10.22 -9.07 11.12
N LEU A 244 -10.60 -10.35 11.03
CA LEU A 244 -9.97 -11.46 11.77
C LEU A 244 -8.44 -11.47 11.59
N SER A 245 -8.04 -11.19 10.35
CA SER A 245 -6.68 -10.95 9.89
C SER A 245 -6.78 -10.02 8.69
N GLY A 246 -6.15 -8.85 8.73
CA GLY A 246 -6.05 -7.93 7.59
C GLY A 246 -4.67 -8.00 6.96
N TRP A 247 -4.59 -8.12 5.63
CA TRP A 247 -3.33 -7.92 4.90
C TRP A 247 -3.30 -6.49 4.35
N ALA A 248 -2.48 -5.63 4.95
CA ALA A 248 -2.05 -4.43 4.26
C ALA A 248 -0.94 -4.83 3.28
N ARG A 249 -1.07 -4.51 1.99
CA ARG A 249 0.06 -4.65 1.06
C ARG A 249 1.04 -3.54 1.37
N VAL A 250 1.97 -3.85 2.26
CA VAL A 250 3.05 -2.96 2.65
C VAL A 250 4.10 -3.01 1.52
N PRO A 251 4.48 -1.88 0.88
CA PRO A 251 5.46 -1.85 -0.22
C PRO A 251 6.91 -2.14 0.19
N VAL A 252 7.16 -2.68 1.39
CA VAL A 252 8.46 -3.25 1.75
C VAL A 252 8.61 -4.64 1.13
N PRO A 253 9.76 -4.96 0.50
CA PRO A 253 10.08 -6.35 0.20
C PRO A 253 10.08 -7.10 1.54
N TRP A 254 9.29 -8.17 1.65
CA TRP A 254 9.30 -9.13 2.76
C TRP A 254 8.55 -8.77 4.06
N THR A 255 7.75 -7.70 4.12
CA THR A 255 6.91 -7.44 5.32
C THR A 255 5.43 -7.70 5.02
N ARG A 256 4.89 -8.76 5.62
CA ARG A 256 3.45 -8.98 5.71
C ARG A 256 3.02 -8.61 7.13
N LEU A 257 2.24 -7.53 7.26
CA LEU A 257 1.63 -7.19 8.55
C LEU A 257 0.32 -7.97 8.70
N CYS A 258 0.25 -8.81 9.73
CA CYS A 258 -1.00 -9.42 10.17
C CYS A 258 -1.59 -8.54 11.27
N ILE A 259 -2.73 -7.91 10.97
CA ILE A 259 -3.52 -7.16 11.96
C ILE A 259 -4.53 -8.15 12.54
N PHE A 260 -4.43 -8.44 13.85
CA PHE A 260 -5.34 -9.37 14.53
C PHE A 260 -6.41 -8.62 15.32
N ASP A 261 -7.63 -9.15 15.31
CA ASP A 261 -8.67 -8.82 16.29
C ASP A 261 -8.47 -9.74 17.51
N PRO A 262 -7.98 -9.22 18.65
CA PRO A 262 -7.71 -10.03 19.83
C PRO A 262 -8.97 -10.69 20.42
N ASN A 263 -10.17 -10.22 20.08
CA ASN A 263 -11.43 -10.75 20.63
C ASN A 263 -11.92 -12.05 19.97
N ARG A 264 -11.20 -12.61 18.99
CA ARG A 264 -11.67 -13.76 18.19
C ARG A 264 -10.79 -15.02 18.22
N PHE A 265 -9.67 -15.03 18.95
CA PHE A 265 -8.86 -16.24 19.15
C PHE A 265 -9.06 -16.75 20.59
N ALA A 266 -9.92 -17.77 20.74
CA ALA A 266 -10.26 -18.40 22.02
C ALA A 266 -9.26 -19.50 22.46
N GLU A 267 -8.41 -19.98 21.54
CA GLU A 267 -7.31 -20.89 21.87
C GLU A 267 -6.00 -20.14 21.68
N GLY A 268 -5.24 -19.96 22.76
CA GLY A 268 -4.01 -19.18 22.79
C GLY A 268 -3.05 -19.50 21.64
N VAL A 269 -2.29 -18.49 21.23
CA VAL A 269 -1.25 -18.63 20.19
C VAL A 269 -0.29 -19.75 20.61
N PRO A 270 -0.17 -20.87 19.86
CA PRO A 270 0.68 -21.97 20.29
C PRO A 270 2.16 -21.54 20.28
N PRO A 271 2.93 -21.85 21.33
CA PRO A 271 4.36 -21.56 21.36
C PRO A 271 5.09 -22.42 20.33
N VAL A 272 5.70 -21.78 19.34
CA VAL A 272 6.53 -22.48 18.35
C VAL A 272 7.90 -22.72 18.97
N GLN A 273 8.15 -23.95 19.45
CA GLN A 273 9.50 -24.37 19.81
C GLN A 273 10.39 -24.45 18.57
N GLN A 274 11.58 -23.86 18.70
CA GLN A 274 12.72 -23.79 17.76
C GLN A 274 12.60 -24.67 16.51
N VAL A 275 12.40 -24.04 15.35
CA VAL A 275 12.66 -24.65 14.04
C VAL A 275 13.53 -23.69 13.25
N GLY A 276 14.69 -24.19 12.82
CA GLY A 276 15.66 -23.45 12.01
C GLY A 276 15.07 -22.93 10.70
N ASP A 277 15.73 -21.92 10.19
CA ASP A 277 15.45 -21.24 8.93
C ASP A 277 15.14 -22.26 7.81
N ASP A 278 14.11 -21.95 7.02
CA ASP A 278 13.58 -22.66 5.83
C ASP A 278 12.28 -23.48 5.98
N TYR A 279 11.87 -23.95 7.18
CA TYR A 279 10.64 -24.78 7.31
C TYR A 279 9.35 -24.06 7.73
N ALA A 280 9.41 -22.83 8.25
CA ALA A 280 8.24 -22.11 8.77
C ALA A 280 7.19 -21.77 7.69
N PHE A 281 7.60 -21.61 6.43
CA PHE A 281 6.69 -21.34 5.31
C PHE A 281 5.85 -22.56 4.89
N ALA A 282 6.32 -23.79 5.11
CA ALA A 282 5.58 -25.02 4.79
C ALA A 282 4.55 -25.38 5.88
N PHE A 283 4.87 -25.08 7.14
CA PHE A 283 4.04 -25.41 8.30
C PHE A 283 2.75 -24.57 8.36
N LEU A 284 2.85 -23.26 8.14
CA LEU A 284 1.67 -22.36 8.11
C LEU A 284 0.77 -22.62 6.89
N ARG A 285 1.33 -23.12 5.77
CA ARG A 285 0.55 -23.48 4.57
C ARG A 285 -0.26 -24.76 4.74
N ARG A 286 0.19 -25.72 5.57
CA ARG A 286 -0.53 -26.98 5.86
C ARG A 286 -1.59 -26.85 6.95
N LYS A 287 -1.40 -25.98 7.95
CA LYS A 287 -2.37 -25.78 9.05
C LYS A 287 -3.56 -24.89 8.66
N LEU A 288 -3.37 -23.95 7.72
CA LEU A 288 -4.43 -23.03 7.25
C LEU A 288 -5.56 -23.70 6.44
N LEU A 289 -5.36 -24.94 5.97
CA LEU A 289 -6.35 -25.64 5.13
C LEU A 289 -7.36 -26.48 5.92
N ARG A 290 -7.32 -26.51 7.28
CA ARG A 290 -8.07 -27.53 8.04
C ARG A 290 -9.08 -27.11 9.10
N GLN A 291 -9.21 -25.86 9.55
CA GLN A 291 -10.12 -25.59 10.68
C GLN A 291 -11.10 -24.45 10.43
N GLN A 292 -12.26 -24.83 9.88
CA GLN A 292 -13.58 -24.29 10.22
C GLN A 292 -14.02 -24.92 11.56
N ALA A 293 -14.51 -24.13 12.53
CA ALA A 293 -15.68 -24.40 13.40
C ALA A 293 -15.61 -23.72 14.82
N PHE A 294 -16.69 -22.98 15.13
CA PHE A 294 -17.48 -22.87 16.39
C PHE A 294 -16.95 -22.40 17.78
N THR A 295 -17.63 -21.33 18.29
CA THR A 295 -18.24 -20.96 19.61
C THR A 295 -17.52 -20.81 20.98
N ASP A 296 -17.85 -19.66 21.62
CA ASP A 296 -18.12 -19.28 23.04
C ASP A 296 -17.09 -19.23 24.21
N ALA A 297 -17.12 -18.05 24.88
CA ALA A 297 -16.98 -17.72 26.33
C ALA A 297 -15.64 -17.33 27.03
N ALA A 298 -15.72 -16.15 27.70
CA ALA A 298 -15.13 -15.65 28.97
C ALA A 298 -13.64 -15.22 29.15
N LEU A 299 -13.46 -14.12 29.91
CA LEU A 299 -12.29 -13.23 30.20
C LEU A 299 -11.17 -13.80 31.13
N ASP A 300 -9.93 -13.27 31.06
CA ASP A 300 -9.24 -12.43 32.09
C ASP A 300 -7.79 -11.97 31.70
N ALA A 301 -7.26 -10.93 32.36
CA ALA A 301 -6.35 -9.91 31.84
C ALA A 301 -4.88 -9.93 32.36
N ARG A 302 -4.06 -10.97 32.12
CA ARG A 302 -2.64 -10.96 32.59
C ARG A 302 -1.52 -11.47 31.67
N ASP A 303 -1.78 -11.99 30.47
CA ASP A 303 -0.72 -12.67 29.72
C ASP A 303 -0.31 -11.97 28.41
N LEU A 304 0.62 -11.02 28.51
CA LEU A 304 1.42 -10.49 27.40
C LEU A 304 2.87 -10.94 27.60
N CYS A 305 3.36 -11.86 26.75
CA CYS A 305 4.80 -12.17 26.66
C CYS A 305 5.31 -11.84 25.25
N LEU A 306 6.34 -10.99 25.18
CA LEU A 306 6.99 -10.54 23.95
C LEU A 306 8.05 -11.57 23.50
N ASP A 307 8.02 -11.97 22.24
CA ASP A 307 9.16 -12.60 21.57
C ASP A 307 9.91 -11.55 20.73
N GLN A 308 11.19 -11.34 21.03
CA GLN A 308 12.08 -10.37 20.40
C GLN A 308 12.53 -10.74 18.97
N ARG A 309 11.91 -11.72 18.30
CA ARG A 309 12.34 -12.16 16.95
C ARG A 309 11.25 -12.20 15.89
N ALA A 310 10.04 -11.71 16.19
CA ALA A 310 8.99 -11.54 15.19
C ALA A 310 9.04 -10.14 14.56
N HIS A 311 9.11 -10.07 13.24
CA HIS A 311 8.81 -8.84 12.49
C HIS A 311 7.31 -8.50 12.66
N THR A 312 7.06 -7.70 13.69
CA THR A 312 5.89 -6.83 13.95
C THR A 312 4.51 -7.49 13.81
N VAL A 313 3.97 -7.95 14.93
CA VAL A 313 2.53 -8.21 15.12
C VAL A 313 1.93 -6.96 15.74
N ALA A 314 0.97 -6.33 15.07
CA ALA A 314 0.20 -5.22 15.65
C ALA A 314 -1.14 -5.78 16.15
N VAL A 315 -1.29 -5.83 17.47
CA VAL A 315 -2.57 -6.08 18.14
C VAL A 315 -3.18 -4.72 18.46
N LEU A 316 -4.34 -4.42 17.86
CA LEU A 316 -5.13 -3.26 18.24
C LEU A 316 -5.98 -3.65 19.45
N ASN A 317 -5.64 -3.15 20.63
CA ASN A 317 -6.62 -3.04 21.71
C ASN A 317 -7.46 -1.80 21.45
N ALA A 318 -8.78 -1.99 21.51
CA ALA A 318 -9.74 -0.90 21.61
C ALA A 318 -9.47 -0.06 22.87
#